data_AF-A0A933KA41-F1
#
_entry.id   AF-A0A933KA41-F1
#
_cell.length_a   1.000
_cell.length_b   1.000
_cell.length_c   1.000
_cell.angle_alpha   90.00
_cell.angle_beta   90.00
_cell.angle_gamma   90.00
#
_symmetry.space_group_name_H-M   'P 1'
#
loop_
_entity.id
_entity.type
_entity.pdbx_description
1 polymer ?
#
loop_
_entity_poly.entity_id
_entity_poly.type
_entity_poly.pdbx_seq_one_letter_code
_entity_poly.pdbx_strand_id
1 'polypeptide(L)'
;MAQSGGPSVLVTSIGIRPYEEAAWTLRGTNLPPVVTAYPSVALARLSPDLAGAIALVLVTKEAREQALPAFSRALEEASLKVQAVDIPSATEVEQIYRMFARLLDAVPGGARVSFDITFALRHLPFVVFCSLRYLAALSDVVIDRVFYGALDAAASDGSRPIVDLAPLLGLTDWAEAIGGARRHGDLRRVAEVVRTDVGALFKAKEADRNLSTVGDRLRALASSLACGLPLEVGLDSRRLVEALATLEPTGHPASTAARRAVQDLRGLADGWAVASGTSEKKSLVLERDELERQLRLARWYVDRGNGHQALLMLREWVINWALWVQDRCAGWLDYPARKSVEDALHTLSWKGKQGVATGGERDLGSFWAELTAGRDKLAHVGHGAEAAGSSAGKLQELLKRCEELLERRSYPCGAGAREGRLLVTPLGLSSGLLYTALHRLEPKSLLVVTSAEAAVAVPDVLKKAGRVDVEPHVFEVDDPFVAFGDHERLLEQRECRELLADAGEIVVNVTGGTTALQYLVQRVAERAIGLGATVRRAALVDRRPAEQQRAEPYVLGEVIWLDQPTERSEPRAS
;
A
#
# COMPACT_ATOMS: atom_id res chain seq x y z
N MET A 1 -21.90 -5.20 12.52
CA MET A 1 -23.09 -5.69 13.24
C MET A 1 -24.22 -5.79 12.23
N ALA A 2 -24.33 -6.94 11.57
CA ALA A 2 -25.55 -7.32 10.88
C ALA A 2 -26.45 -7.99 11.92
N GLN A 3 -27.68 -7.51 12.10
CA GLN A 3 -28.71 -8.31 12.74
C GLN A 3 -29.07 -9.42 11.75
N SER A 4 -28.44 -10.59 11.86
CA SER A 4 -28.87 -11.76 11.13
C SER A 4 -30.18 -12.25 11.75
N GLY A 5 -31.30 -12.00 11.07
CA GLY A 5 -32.62 -12.57 11.39
C GLY A 5 -32.74 -14.06 11.06
N GLY A 6 -31.61 -14.79 11.04
CA GLY A 6 -31.58 -16.23 10.77
C GLY A 6 -32.11 -17.04 11.96
N PRO A 7 -32.42 -18.34 11.73
CA PRO A 7 -32.99 -19.19 12.77
C PRO A 7 -32.01 -19.40 13.94
N SER A 8 -32.56 -19.44 15.16
CA SER A 8 -31.81 -19.86 16.35
C SER A 8 -31.73 -21.38 16.38
N VAL A 9 -30.55 -21.93 16.63
CA VAL A 9 -30.27 -23.37 16.59
C VAL A 9 -29.52 -23.78 17.84
N LEU A 10 -30.00 -24.78 18.55
CA LEU A 10 -29.29 -25.47 19.62
C LEU A 10 -28.75 -26.81 19.09
N VAL A 11 -27.45 -26.93 18.91
CA VAL A 11 -26.80 -28.21 18.65
C VAL A 11 -26.55 -28.90 19.99
N THR A 12 -27.05 -30.12 20.14
CA THR A 12 -26.86 -30.95 21.35
C THR A 12 -26.70 -32.41 20.96
N SER A 13 -26.30 -33.25 21.91
CA SER A 13 -26.23 -34.71 21.72
C SER A 13 -26.87 -35.42 22.90
N ILE A 14 -27.17 -36.70 22.76
CA ILE A 14 -27.65 -37.53 23.88
C ILE A 14 -27.01 -38.92 23.80
N GLY A 15 -26.48 -39.39 24.91
CA GLY A 15 -25.99 -40.77 25.06
C GLY A 15 -27.04 -41.71 25.68
N ILE A 16 -26.75 -43.01 25.70
CA ILE A 16 -27.64 -44.07 26.22
C ILE A 16 -27.54 -44.33 27.73
N ARG A 17 -26.76 -43.53 28.47
CA ARG A 17 -26.64 -43.71 29.93
C ARG A 17 -27.92 -43.24 30.63
N PRO A 18 -28.30 -43.84 31.78
CA PRO A 18 -29.38 -43.31 32.59
C PRO A 18 -28.97 -41.93 33.14
N TYR A 19 -29.89 -40.96 33.06
CA TYR A 19 -29.68 -39.61 33.57
C TYR A 19 -30.62 -39.36 34.75
N GLU A 20 -30.06 -38.86 35.85
CA GLU A 20 -30.81 -38.50 37.05
C GLU A 20 -31.15 -37.01 37.06
N GLU A 21 -32.25 -36.66 37.72
CA GLU A 21 -32.62 -35.26 37.86
C GLU A 21 -31.60 -34.49 38.71
N ALA A 22 -31.27 -33.29 38.25
CA ALA A 22 -30.49 -32.34 39.01
C ALA A 22 -31.09 -30.94 38.87
N ALA A 23 -30.90 -30.12 39.90
CA ALA A 23 -31.21 -28.70 39.84
C ALA A 23 -30.09 -27.96 39.10
N TRP A 24 -30.38 -27.36 37.95
CA TRP A 24 -29.42 -26.66 37.11
C TRP A 24 -29.58 -25.14 37.20
N THR A 25 -28.48 -24.41 37.25
CA THR A 25 -28.45 -22.94 37.24
C THR A 25 -27.59 -22.42 36.10
N LEU A 26 -27.99 -21.34 35.43
CA LEU A 26 -27.17 -20.71 34.41
C LEU A 26 -26.38 -19.57 35.04
N ARG A 27 -25.05 -19.71 35.09
CA ARG A 27 -24.18 -18.66 35.67
C ARG A 27 -24.38 -17.34 34.94
N GLY A 28 -24.57 -16.26 35.71
CA GLY A 28 -24.82 -14.91 35.17
C GLY A 28 -26.29 -14.55 34.99
N THR A 29 -27.22 -15.45 35.34
CA THR A 29 -28.66 -15.16 35.38
C THR A 29 -29.19 -15.20 36.82
N ASN A 30 -30.25 -14.43 37.09
CA ASN A 30 -30.98 -14.46 38.38
C ASN A 30 -32.21 -15.38 38.32
N LEU A 31 -32.24 -16.31 37.35
CA LEU A 31 -33.35 -17.23 37.18
C LEU A 31 -33.24 -18.38 38.20
N PRO A 32 -34.39 -18.88 38.70
CA PRO A 32 -34.39 -19.99 39.65
C PRO A 32 -33.82 -21.26 39.00
N PRO A 33 -33.25 -22.19 39.80
CA PRO A 33 -32.77 -23.46 39.29
C PRO A 33 -33.88 -24.25 38.59
N VAL A 34 -33.53 -24.90 37.48
CA VAL A 34 -34.43 -25.79 36.74
C VAL A 34 -34.08 -27.23 37.05
N VAL A 35 -35.03 -27.99 37.59
CA VAL A 35 -34.86 -29.43 37.86
C VAL A 35 -35.18 -30.22 36.58
N THR A 36 -34.20 -30.98 36.11
CA THR A 36 -34.34 -31.89 34.97
C THR A 36 -33.14 -32.83 34.89
N ALA A 37 -33.33 -34.00 34.26
CA ALA A 37 -32.24 -34.90 33.92
C ALA A 37 -31.37 -34.38 32.75
N TYR A 38 -31.80 -33.34 32.03
CA TYR A 38 -31.16 -32.88 30.80
C TYR A 38 -30.67 -31.42 30.88
N PRO A 39 -29.35 -31.16 30.93
CA PRO A 39 -28.78 -29.81 30.92
C PRO A 39 -29.22 -28.94 29.74
N SER A 40 -29.40 -29.52 28.54
CA SER A 40 -29.89 -28.77 27.37
C SER A 40 -31.34 -28.29 27.53
N VAL A 41 -32.17 -29.04 28.28
CA VAL A 41 -33.55 -28.63 28.61
C VAL A 41 -33.52 -27.51 29.65
N ALA A 42 -32.67 -27.64 30.68
CA ALA A 42 -32.45 -26.56 31.64
C ALA A 42 -31.96 -25.29 30.95
N LEU A 43 -30.97 -25.41 30.05
CA LEU A 43 -30.44 -24.30 29.26
C LEU A 43 -31.54 -23.59 28.47
N ALA A 44 -32.40 -24.35 27.77
CA ALA A 44 -33.51 -23.80 26.99
C ALA A 44 -34.50 -23.02 27.86
N ARG A 45 -34.81 -23.54 29.06
CA ARG A 45 -35.69 -22.84 30.03
C ARG A 45 -35.04 -21.63 30.68
N LEU A 46 -33.71 -21.65 30.85
CA LEU A 46 -32.92 -20.58 31.46
C LEU A 46 -32.43 -19.53 30.45
N SER A 47 -32.63 -19.75 29.15
CA SER A 47 -32.25 -18.84 28.06
C SER A 47 -33.47 -18.48 27.21
N PRO A 48 -34.20 -17.39 27.54
CA PRO A 48 -35.42 -17.02 26.83
C PRO A 48 -35.26 -16.82 25.32
N ASP A 49 -34.05 -16.50 24.86
CA ASP A 49 -33.72 -16.31 23.45
C ASP A 49 -33.58 -17.62 22.64
N LEU A 50 -33.58 -18.78 23.32
CA LEU A 50 -33.68 -20.10 22.69
C LEU A 50 -35.12 -20.57 22.50
N ALA A 51 -36.13 -19.83 23.01
CA ALA A 51 -37.52 -20.21 22.81
C ALA A 51 -37.87 -20.24 21.31
N GLY A 52 -38.41 -21.37 20.84
CA GLY A 52 -38.75 -21.62 19.44
C GLY A 52 -37.56 -22.00 18.54
N ALA A 53 -36.34 -22.12 19.09
CA ALA A 53 -35.15 -22.55 18.36
C ALA A 53 -35.25 -24.00 17.87
N ILE A 54 -34.46 -24.33 16.84
CA ILE A 54 -34.33 -25.70 16.34
C ILE A 54 -33.29 -26.43 17.20
N ALA A 55 -33.68 -27.52 17.86
CA ALA A 55 -32.77 -28.40 18.55
C ALA A 55 -32.24 -29.48 17.57
N LEU A 56 -31.04 -29.29 17.05
CA LEU A 56 -30.32 -30.29 16.27
C LEU A 56 -29.70 -31.31 17.22
N VAL A 57 -30.38 -32.45 17.38
CA VAL A 57 -29.96 -33.51 18.30
C VAL A 57 -29.12 -34.54 17.56
N LEU A 58 -27.83 -34.54 17.83
CA LEU A 58 -26.88 -35.51 17.28
C LEU A 58 -27.06 -36.85 17.99
N VAL A 59 -27.44 -37.89 17.25
CA VAL A 59 -27.73 -39.22 17.79
C VAL A 59 -27.00 -40.32 17.03
N THR A 60 -26.48 -41.31 17.77
CA THR A 60 -26.12 -42.61 17.18
C THR A 60 -27.38 -43.45 17.00
N LYS A 61 -27.26 -44.57 16.28
CA LYS A 61 -28.36 -45.51 16.06
C LYS A 61 -28.99 -45.97 17.39
N GLU A 62 -28.17 -46.31 18.38
CA GLU A 62 -28.61 -46.79 19.69
C GLU A 62 -29.29 -45.68 20.48
N ALA A 63 -28.74 -44.46 20.47
CA ALA A 63 -29.31 -43.31 21.16
C ALA A 63 -30.67 -42.89 20.57
N ARG A 64 -30.85 -43.02 19.25
CA ARG A 64 -32.13 -42.76 18.57
C ARG A 64 -33.25 -43.67 19.08
N GLU A 65 -32.96 -44.94 19.32
CA GLU A 65 -33.97 -45.91 19.78
C GLU A 65 -34.22 -45.79 21.29
N GLN A 66 -33.17 -45.59 22.09
CA GLN A 66 -33.26 -45.74 23.56
C GLN A 66 -33.46 -44.41 24.31
N ALA A 67 -32.88 -43.31 23.83
CA ALA A 67 -32.81 -42.05 24.58
C ALA A 67 -33.59 -40.90 23.92
N LEU A 68 -33.60 -40.84 22.59
CA LEU A 68 -34.22 -39.74 21.85
C LEU A 68 -35.72 -39.54 22.15
N PRO A 69 -36.59 -40.56 22.27
CA PRO A 69 -38.04 -40.32 22.44
C PRO A 69 -38.40 -39.57 23.74
N ALA A 70 -37.70 -39.86 24.84
CA ALA A 70 -37.90 -39.14 26.11
C ALA A 70 -37.26 -37.75 26.07
N PHE A 71 -36.06 -37.66 25.49
CA PHE A 71 -35.33 -36.41 25.39
C PHE A 71 -36.02 -35.38 24.47
N SER A 72 -36.55 -35.82 23.31
CA SER A 72 -37.31 -34.96 22.40
C SER A 72 -38.52 -34.34 23.08
N ARG A 73 -39.29 -35.13 23.84
CA ARG A 73 -40.44 -34.63 24.62
C ARG A 73 -40.02 -33.54 25.60
N ALA A 74 -38.94 -33.75 26.34
CA ALA A 74 -38.45 -32.78 27.30
C ALA A 74 -37.96 -31.47 26.63
N LEU A 75 -37.35 -31.56 25.45
CA LEU A 75 -36.95 -30.39 24.64
C LEU A 75 -38.17 -29.64 24.08
N GLU A 76 -39.17 -30.36 23.58
CA GLU A 76 -40.43 -29.78 23.07
C GLU A 76 -41.22 -29.07 24.18
N GLU A 77 -41.29 -29.66 25.37
CA GLU A 77 -41.85 -29.02 26.57
C GLU A 77 -41.09 -27.76 26.98
N ALA A 78 -39.80 -27.66 26.64
CA ALA A 78 -38.99 -26.45 26.78
C ALA A 78 -39.10 -25.50 25.58
N SER A 79 -40.11 -25.68 24.72
CA SER A 79 -40.40 -24.84 23.55
C SER A 79 -39.34 -24.89 22.45
N LEU A 80 -38.65 -26.03 22.27
CA LEU A 80 -37.73 -26.26 21.15
C LEU A 80 -38.36 -27.12 20.05
N LYS A 81 -37.94 -26.89 18.80
CA LYS A 81 -38.31 -27.73 17.65
C LYS A 81 -37.24 -28.78 17.41
N VAL A 82 -37.53 -30.04 17.72
CA VAL A 82 -36.52 -31.10 17.67
C VAL A 82 -36.32 -31.61 16.24
N GLN A 83 -35.05 -31.68 15.83
CA GLN A 83 -34.62 -32.30 14.58
C GLN A 83 -33.43 -33.23 14.89
N ALA A 84 -33.64 -34.53 14.71
CA ALA A 84 -32.60 -35.52 14.92
C ALA A 84 -31.64 -35.60 13.73
N VAL A 85 -30.34 -35.65 14.00
CA VAL A 85 -29.28 -35.82 13.00
C VAL A 85 -28.52 -37.10 13.32
N ASP A 86 -28.59 -38.06 12.41
CA ASP A 86 -27.87 -39.33 12.57
C ASP A 86 -26.37 -39.12 12.37
N ILE A 87 -25.60 -39.43 13.42
CA ILE A 87 -24.15 -39.38 13.42
C ILE A 87 -23.55 -40.78 13.66
N PRO A 88 -22.41 -41.11 13.04
CA PRO A 88 -21.67 -42.32 13.40
C PRO A 88 -21.04 -42.19 14.79
N SER A 89 -20.52 -43.29 15.34
CA SER A 89 -19.77 -43.32 16.60
C SER A 89 -18.46 -42.53 16.58
N ALA A 90 -18.01 -42.10 15.39
CA ALA A 90 -16.78 -41.34 15.13
C ALA A 90 -15.50 -41.99 15.68
N THR A 91 -15.46 -43.34 15.73
CA THR A 91 -14.31 -44.11 16.19
C THR A 91 -13.21 -44.24 15.14
N GLU A 92 -13.53 -43.98 13.87
CA GLU A 92 -12.62 -44.02 12.73
C GLU A 92 -12.57 -42.67 12.01
N VAL A 93 -11.45 -42.37 11.35
CA VAL A 93 -11.23 -41.09 10.64
C VAL A 93 -12.33 -40.80 9.61
N GLU A 94 -12.74 -41.80 8.82
CA GLU A 94 -13.84 -41.61 7.85
C GLU A 94 -15.16 -41.23 8.51
N GLN A 95 -15.44 -41.78 9.70
CA GLN A 95 -16.67 -41.48 10.43
C GLN A 95 -16.67 -40.05 10.95
N ILE A 96 -15.51 -39.51 11.34
CA ILE A 96 -15.35 -38.09 11.70
C ILE A 96 -15.75 -37.20 10.52
N TYR A 97 -15.26 -37.48 9.31
CA TYR A 97 -15.62 -36.70 8.12
C TYR A 97 -17.10 -36.85 7.73
N ARG A 98 -17.69 -38.04 7.88
CA ARG A 98 -19.14 -38.22 7.68
C ARG A 98 -19.95 -37.39 8.68
N MET A 99 -19.51 -37.34 9.94
CA MET A 99 -20.17 -36.51 10.95
C MET A 99 -20.05 -35.02 10.64
N PHE A 100 -18.86 -34.57 10.23
CA PHE A 100 -18.64 -33.22 9.73
C PHE A 100 -19.63 -32.87 8.60
N ALA A 101 -19.73 -33.72 7.57
CA ALA A 101 -20.66 -33.50 6.45
C ALA A 101 -22.13 -33.40 6.91
N ARG A 102 -22.56 -34.29 7.82
CA ARG A 102 -23.92 -34.26 8.39
C ARG A 102 -24.22 -32.97 9.14
N LEU A 103 -23.24 -32.42 9.86
CA LEU A 103 -23.39 -31.14 10.56
C LEU A 103 -23.51 -29.97 9.58
N LEU A 104 -22.72 -29.98 8.51
CA LEU A 104 -22.79 -28.98 7.45
C LEU A 104 -24.17 -28.95 6.77
N ASP A 105 -24.73 -30.12 6.48
CA ASP A 105 -26.05 -30.23 5.84
C ASP A 105 -27.20 -29.83 6.79
N ALA A 106 -27.04 -30.07 8.10
CA ALA A 106 -28.10 -29.88 9.08
C ALA A 106 -28.22 -28.44 9.59
N VAL A 107 -27.12 -27.69 9.67
CA VAL A 107 -27.12 -26.31 10.18
C VAL A 107 -27.58 -25.35 9.06
N PRO A 108 -28.71 -24.64 9.23
CA PRO A 108 -29.17 -23.68 8.23
C PRO A 108 -28.18 -22.53 8.02
N GLY A 109 -28.07 -22.03 6.78
CA GLY A 109 -27.33 -20.82 6.49
C GLY A 109 -27.86 -19.61 7.27
N GLY A 110 -26.95 -18.74 7.73
CA GLY A 110 -27.31 -17.55 8.53
C GLY A 110 -27.77 -17.86 9.97
N ALA A 111 -27.75 -19.13 10.40
CA ALA A 111 -28.22 -19.52 11.72
C ALA A 111 -27.36 -18.94 12.85
N ARG A 112 -28.02 -18.68 13.98
CA ARG A 112 -27.34 -18.39 15.24
C ARG A 112 -27.28 -19.66 16.07
N VAL A 113 -26.08 -20.21 16.24
CA VAL A 113 -25.87 -21.54 16.81
C VAL A 113 -25.41 -21.43 18.25
N SER A 114 -26.14 -22.07 19.15
CA SER A 114 -25.74 -22.43 20.50
C SER A 114 -25.35 -23.90 20.53
N PHE A 115 -24.24 -24.25 21.19
CA PHE A 115 -23.75 -25.63 21.22
C PHE A 115 -23.63 -26.16 22.65
N ASP A 116 -24.35 -27.23 22.97
CA ASP A 116 -24.25 -27.96 24.24
C ASP A 116 -23.24 -29.12 24.13
N ILE A 117 -22.13 -29.01 24.86
CA ILE A 117 -21.08 -30.04 24.92
C ILE A 117 -21.30 -31.07 26.04
N THR A 118 -22.33 -30.92 26.87
CA THR A 118 -22.48 -31.66 28.13
C THR A 118 -22.57 -33.17 27.94
N PHE A 119 -23.36 -33.61 26.96
CA PHE A 119 -23.58 -35.03 26.68
C PHE A 119 -22.62 -35.61 25.64
N ALA A 120 -21.75 -34.79 25.07
CA ALA A 120 -20.91 -35.20 23.97
C ALA A 120 -19.80 -36.15 24.47
N LEU A 121 -19.76 -37.36 23.92
CA LEU A 121 -18.80 -38.39 24.32
C LEU A 121 -17.40 -38.07 23.77
N ARG A 122 -16.39 -38.05 24.64
CA ARG A 122 -14.96 -38.06 24.30
C ARG A 122 -14.57 -36.92 23.32
N HIS A 123 -14.38 -37.23 22.05
CA HIS A 123 -13.88 -36.34 21.02
C HIS A 123 -15.01 -35.62 20.24
N LEU A 124 -16.28 -35.99 20.45
CA LEU A 124 -17.43 -35.36 19.79
C LEU A 124 -17.50 -33.83 19.98
N PRO A 125 -17.21 -33.25 21.18
CA PRO A 125 -17.16 -31.80 21.33
C PRO A 125 -16.20 -31.14 20.35
N PHE A 126 -15.03 -31.73 20.12
CA PHE A 126 -14.02 -31.18 19.22
C PHE A 126 -14.47 -31.22 17.76
N VAL A 127 -15.08 -32.31 17.31
CA VAL A 127 -15.53 -32.42 15.92
C VAL A 127 -16.68 -31.43 15.66
N VAL A 128 -17.65 -31.32 16.55
CA VAL A 128 -18.74 -30.36 16.40
C VAL A 128 -18.21 -28.93 16.44
N PHE A 129 -17.32 -28.61 17.38
CA PHE A 129 -16.68 -27.30 17.47
C PHE A 129 -15.95 -26.92 16.16
N CYS A 130 -15.11 -27.83 15.63
CA CYS A 130 -14.41 -27.61 14.36
C CYS A 130 -15.38 -27.47 13.18
N SER A 131 -16.46 -28.26 13.15
CA SER A 131 -17.50 -28.19 12.10
C SER A 131 -18.23 -26.85 12.12
N LEU A 132 -18.61 -26.37 13.31
CA LEU A 132 -19.28 -25.08 13.48
C LEU A 132 -18.34 -23.92 13.13
N ARG A 133 -17.05 -23.99 13.51
CA ARG A 133 -16.05 -22.98 13.12
C ARG A 133 -15.83 -22.95 11.62
N TYR A 134 -15.82 -24.10 10.97
CA TYR A 134 -15.75 -24.19 9.51
C TYR A 134 -16.99 -23.55 8.87
N LEU A 135 -18.19 -23.88 9.36
CA LEU A 135 -19.45 -23.28 8.87
C LEU A 135 -19.49 -21.77 9.05
N ALA A 136 -19.02 -21.25 10.19
CA ALA A 136 -18.94 -19.82 10.45
C ALA A 136 -17.94 -19.08 9.54
N ALA A 137 -16.93 -19.79 9.03
CA ALA A 137 -16.00 -19.23 8.04
C ALA A 137 -16.53 -19.34 6.60
N LEU A 138 -17.33 -20.38 6.29
CA LEU A 138 -17.87 -20.64 4.96
C LEU A 138 -19.19 -19.89 4.67
N SER A 139 -19.97 -19.60 5.71
CA SER A 139 -21.34 -19.08 5.60
C SER A 139 -21.64 -18.09 6.74
N ASP A 140 -22.77 -17.38 6.67
CA ASP A 140 -23.18 -16.39 7.68
C ASP A 140 -23.64 -17.00 9.03
N VAL A 141 -23.19 -18.21 9.35
CA VAL A 141 -23.46 -18.87 10.63
C VAL A 141 -22.68 -18.16 11.74
N VAL A 142 -23.39 -17.80 12.82
CA VAL A 142 -22.79 -17.19 14.00
C VAL A 142 -22.84 -18.17 15.15
N ILE A 143 -21.67 -18.58 15.65
CA ILE A 143 -21.60 -19.33 16.90
C ILE A 143 -21.78 -18.33 18.05
N ASP A 144 -22.93 -18.38 18.70
CA ASP A 144 -23.31 -17.43 19.75
C ASP A 144 -22.79 -17.88 21.11
N ARG A 145 -23.07 -19.13 21.50
CA ARG A 145 -22.75 -19.65 22.84
C ARG A 145 -22.32 -21.12 22.81
N VAL A 146 -21.49 -21.50 23.77
CA VAL A 146 -21.02 -22.90 23.94
C VAL A 146 -21.25 -23.29 25.39
N PHE A 147 -22.08 -24.27 25.67
CA PHE A 147 -22.53 -24.57 27.03
C PHE A 147 -22.01 -25.90 27.54
N TYR A 148 -21.64 -25.92 28.82
CA TYR A 148 -21.25 -27.10 29.54
C TYR A 148 -21.97 -27.16 30.89
N GLY A 149 -22.80 -28.18 31.09
CA GLY A 149 -23.38 -28.53 32.37
C GLY A 149 -22.36 -29.27 33.24
N ALA A 150 -21.90 -28.62 34.29
CA ALA A 150 -20.90 -29.18 35.19
C ALA A 150 -21.57 -30.05 36.26
N LEU A 151 -21.88 -31.30 35.91
CA LEU A 151 -22.60 -32.24 36.77
C LEU A 151 -21.92 -32.44 38.14
N ASP A 152 -20.59 -32.48 38.15
CA ASP A 152 -19.77 -32.74 39.33
C ASP A 152 -19.47 -31.47 40.17
N ALA A 153 -19.87 -30.29 39.69
CA ALA A 153 -19.54 -29.00 40.30
C ALA A 153 -20.73 -28.42 41.09
N ALA A 154 -21.30 -29.20 42.01
CA ALA A 154 -22.42 -28.73 42.82
C ALA A 154 -22.04 -27.49 43.66
N ALA A 155 -22.90 -26.47 43.62
CA ALA A 155 -22.83 -25.30 44.48
C ALA A 155 -23.26 -25.65 45.91
N SER A 156 -23.10 -24.69 46.83
CA SER A 156 -23.45 -24.86 48.25
C SER A 156 -24.93 -25.16 48.50
N ASP A 157 -25.82 -24.77 47.57
CA ASP A 157 -27.25 -25.05 47.60
C ASP A 157 -27.64 -26.37 46.90
N GLY A 158 -26.65 -27.15 46.44
CA GLY A 158 -26.84 -28.39 45.71
C GLY A 158 -27.18 -28.22 44.22
N SER A 159 -27.32 -26.98 43.73
CA SER A 159 -27.52 -26.71 42.30
C SER A 159 -26.24 -26.91 41.50
N ARG A 160 -26.36 -27.23 40.21
CA ARG A 160 -25.24 -27.51 39.32
C ARG A 160 -25.16 -26.46 38.22
N PRO A 161 -24.00 -25.83 37.99
CA PRO A 161 -23.89 -24.72 37.06
C PRO A 161 -23.81 -25.22 35.61
N ILE A 162 -24.56 -24.54 34.75
CA ILE A 162 -24.33 -24.48 33.31
C ILE A 162 -23.38 -23.30 33.07
N VAL A 163 -22.24 -23.60 32.46
CA VAL A 163 -21.17 -22.65 32.17
C VAL A 163 -21.18 -22.33 30.69
N ASP A 164 -21.16 -21.04 30.37
CA ASP A 164 -20.93 -20.57 29.00
C ASP A 164 -19.42 -20.47 28.73
N LEU A 165 -18.95 -21.30 27.82
CA LEU A 165 -17.60 -21.43 27.30
C LEU A 165 -17.37 -20.61 26.03
N ALA A 166 -18.33 -19.78 25.60
CA ALA A 166 -18.15 -18.82 24.51
C ALA A 166 -16.84 -18.01 24.58
N PRO A 167 -16.30 -17.61 25.76
CA PRO A 167 -15.00 -16.94 25.82
C PRO A 167 -13.84 -17.71 25.16
N LEU A 168 -13.93 -19.04 25.06
CA LEU A 168 -12.93 -19.87 24.35
C LEU A 168 -12.99 -19.67 22.82
N LEU A 169 -14.16 -19.32 22.26
CA LEU A 169 -14.28 -18.96 20.84
C LEU A 169 -13.42 -17.73 20.52
N GLY A 170 -13.43 -16.73 21.42
CA GLY A 170 -12.61 -15.53 21.28
C GLY A 170 -11.12 -15.85 21.20
N LEU A 171 -10.63 -16.87 21.91
CA LEU A 171 -9.23 -17.31 21.80
C LEU A 171 -8.89 -17.85 20.41
N THR A 172 -9.84 -18.52 19.75
CA THR A 172 -9.63 -18.99 18.37
C THR A 172 -9.61 -17.84 17.36
N ASP A 173 -10.46 -16.82 17.56
CA ASP A 173 -10.44 -15.60 16.75
C ASP A 173 -9.10 -14.85 16.93
N TRP A 174 -8.58 -14.79 18.16
CA TRP A 174 -7.25 -14.25 18.45
C TRP A 174 -6.13 -15.03 17.75
N ALA A 175 -6.16 -16.37 17.80
CA ALA A 175 -5.17 -17.21 17.13
C ALA A 175 -5.17 -17.00 15.60
N GLU A 176 -6.35 -16.88 14.99
CA GLU A 176 -6.52 -16.57 13.58
C GLU A 176 -5.95 -15.17 13.24
N ALA A 177 -6.35 -14.15 14.02
CA ALA A 177 -5.92 -12.77 13.81
C ALA A 177 -4.39 -12.60 13.91
N ILE A 178 -3.78 -13.18 14.95
CA ILE A 178 -2.33 -13.14 15.15
C ILE A 178 -1.62 -13.94 14.05
N GLY A 179 -2.14 -15.11 13.68
CA GLY A 179 -1.59 -15.92 12.60
C GLY A 179 -1.58 -15.16 11.26
N GLY A 180 -2.67 -14.47 10.94
CA GLY A 180 -2.79 -13.62 9.76
C GLY A 180 -1.82 -12.44 9.77
N ALA A 181 -1.75 -11.73 10.90
CA ALA A 181 -0.82 -10.62 11.09
C ALA A 181 0.65 -11.04 10.93
N ARG A 182 1.05 -12.19 11.51
CA ARG A 182 2.43 -12.67 11.42
C ARG A 182 2.82 -13.09 10.00
N ARG A 183 1.94 -13.81 9.29
CA ARG A 183 2.21 -14.34 7.94
C ARG A 183 2.08 -13.30 6.84
N HIS A 184 1.05 -12.46 6.90
CA HIS A 184 0.68 -11.57 5.78
C HIS A 184 0.85 -10.08 6.13
N GLY A 185 1.05 -9.75 7.41
CA GLY A 185 1.15 -8.37 7.86
C GLY A 185 -0.19 -7.66 8.01
N ASP A 186 -1.31 -8.39 7.91
CA ASP A 186 -2.63 -7.79 8.05
C ASP A 186 -3.02 -7.60 9.52
N LEU A 187 -2.94 -6.35 10.00
CA LEU A 187 -3.31 -6.00 11.37
C LEU A 187 -4.81 -5.68 11.54
N ARG A 188 -5.61 -5.67 10.46
CA ARG A 188 -7.03 -5.28 10.52
C ARG A 188 -7.83 -6.25 11.38
N ARG A 189 -7.60 -7.56 11.20
CA ARG A 189 -8.26 -8.59 12.00
C ARG A 189 -7.91 -8.46 13.49
N VAL A 190 -6.66 -8.11 13.81
CA VAL A 190 -6.25 -7.86 15.20
C VAL A 190 -7.02 -6.67 15.78
N ALA A 191 -7.10 -5.55 15.05
CA ALA A 191 -7.86 -4.38 15.47
C ALA A 191 -9.37 -4.66 15.67
N GLU A 192 -9.94 -5.55 14.85
CA GLU A 192 -11.32 -5.99 14.99
C GLU A 192 -11.55 -6.81 16.25
N VAL A 193 -10.69 -7.78 16.55
CA VAL A 193 -10.82 -8.63 17.74
C VAL A 193 -10.60 -7.82 19.02
N VAL A 194 -9.64 -6.87 19.06
CA VAL A 194 -9.52 -5.91 20.18
C VAL A 194 -10.85 -5.19 20.43
N ARG A 195 -11.49 -4.70 19.37
CA ARG A 195 -12.76 -3.97 19.49
C ARG A 195 -13.89 -4.88 19.97
N THR A 196 -13.92 -6.14 19.56
CA THR A 196 -14.89 -7.13 20.06
C THR A 196 -14.74 -7.31 21.58
N ASP A 197 -13.51 -7.48 22.07
CA ASP A 197 -13.23 -7.63 23.50
C ASP A 197 -13.60 -6.36 24.28
N VAL A 198 -13.22 -5.18 23.78
CA VAL A 198 -13.61 -3.88 24.38
C VAL A 198 -15.14 -3.74 24.42
N GLY A 199 -15.83 -4.14 23.35
CA GLY A 199 -17.29 -4.14 23.30
C GLY A 199 -17.94 -5.11 24.28
N ALA A 200 -17.32 -6.28 24.52
CA ALA A 200 -17.76 -7.25 25.50
C ALA A 200 -17.62 -6.70 26.93
N LEU A 201 -16.49 -6.04 27.25
CA LEU A 201 -16.31 -5.34 28.53
C LEU A 201 -17.39 -4.28 28.74
N PHE A 202 -17.66 -3.45 27.72
CA PHE A 202 -18.68 -2.42 27.80
C PHE A 202 -20.08 -3.00 28.09
N LYS A 203 -20.45 -4.11 27.45
CA LYS A 203 -21.70 -4.83 27.74
C LYS A 203 -21.76 -5.38 29.17
N ALA A 204 -20.63 -5.80 29.72
CA ALA A 204 -20.51 -6.21 31.11
C ALA A 204 -20.50 -5.04 32.11
N LYS A 205 -20.71 -3.80 31.65
CA LYS A 205 -20.60 -2.54 32.43
C LYS A 205 -19.19 -2.31 32.98
N GLU A 206 -18.19 -2.92 32.37
CA GLU A 206 -16.78 -2.67 32.61
C GLU A 206 -16.21 -1.79 31.50
N ALA A 207 -15.14 -1.05 31.78
CA ALA A 207 -14.53 -0.17 30.79
C ALA A 207 -13.01 -0.24 30.86
N ASP A 208 -12.41 -0.34 29.68
CA ASP A 208 -10.96 -0.34 29.50
C ASP A 208 -10.58 0.70 28.45
N ARG A 209 -10.46 1.96 28.90
CA ARG A 209 -10.21 3.12 28.02
C ARG A 209 -8.87 3.03 27.32
N ASN A 210 -7.86 2.46 27.98
CA ASN A 210 -6.52 2.31 27.42
C ASN A 210 -6.53 1.24 26.33
N LEU A 211 -7.19 0.09 26.56
CA LEU A 211 -7.34 -0.93 25.52
C LEU A 211 -8.18 -0.44 24.33
N SER A 212 -9.24 0.34 24.59
CA SER A 212 -10.02 0.99 23.52
C SER A 212 -9.14 1.92 22.68
N THR A 213 -8.32 2.75 23.34
CA THR A 213 -7.38 3.65 22.65
C THR A 213 -6.37 2.86 21.81
N VAL A 214 -5.79 1.80 22.37
CA VAL A 214 -4.89 0.89 21.63
C VAL A 214 -5.59 0.29 20.41
N GLY A 215 -6.84 -0.16 20.54
CA GLY A 215 -7.63 -0.68 19.43
C GLY A 215 -7.83 0.34 18.30
N ASP A 216 -8.07 1.60 18.63
CA ASP A 216 -8.22 2.67 17.64
C ASP A 216 -6.89 3.03 16.97
N ARG A 217 -5.78 3.09 17.72
CA ARG A 217 -4.43 3.31 17.14
C ARG A 217 -4.00 2.16 16.25
N LEU A 218 -4.30 0.92 16.66
CA LEU A 218 -4.01 -0.27 15.88
C LEU A 218 -4.81 -0.29 14.56
N ARG A 219 -6.07 0.17 14.59
CA ARG A 219 -6.89 0.31 13.37
C ARG A 219 -6.29 1.33 12.39
N ALA A 220 -5.85 2.48 12.90
CA ALA A 220 -5.19 3.50 12.07
C ALA A 220 -3.92 2.93 11.41
N LEU A 221 -3.05 2.29 12.21
CA LEU A 221 -1.83 1.64 11.69
C LEU A 221 -2.16 0.56 10.66
N ALA A 222 -3.17 -0.28 10.92
CA ALA A 222 -3.60 -1.32 9.98
C ALA A 222 -4.05 -0.74 8.64
N SER A 223 -4.75 0.40 8.65
CA SER A 223 -5.16 1.11 7.42
C SER A 223 -3.95 1.65 6.66
N SER A 224 -3.04 2.33 7.34
CA SER A 224 -1.84 2.92 6.74
C SER A 224 -0.92 1.84 6.14
N LEU A 225 -0.80 0.69 6.81
CA LEU A 225 -0.07 -0.48 6.31
C LEU A 225 -0.72 -1.08 5.07
N ALA A 226 -2.05 -1.23 5.05
CA ALA A 226 -2.76 -1.79 3.91
C ALA A 226 -2.57 -0.93 2.64
N CYS A 227 -2.51 0.40 2.81
CA CYS A 227 -2.33 1.37 1.73
C CYS A 227 -0.86 1.60 1.33
N GLY A 228 0.13 1.05 2.05
CA GLY A 228 1.54 1.26 1.73
C GLY A 228 2.02 2.70 1.95
N LEU A 229 1.52 3.39 2.98
CA LEU A 229 1.78 4.80 3.24
C LEU A 229 2.89 4.98 4.31
N PRO A 230 4.18 5.13 3.94
CA PRO A 230 5.29 5.01 4.88
C PRO A 230 5.33 6.06 5.98
N LEU A 231 4.84 7.28 5.71
CA LEU A 231 4.86 8.39 6.66
C LEU A 231 3.73 8.24 7.67
N GLU A 232 2.53 7.91 7.18
CA GLU A 232 1.36 7.59 7.99
C GLU A 232 1.61 6.36 8.86
N VAL A 233 2.21 5.30 8.32
CA VAL A 233 2.65 4.13 9.11
C VAL A 233 3.58 4.56 10.25
N GLY A 234 4.50 5.50 9.99
CA GLY A 234 5.41 5.98 11.02
C GLY A 234 4.73 6.75 12.15
N LEU A 235 3.82 7.65 11.78
CA LEU A 235 3.02 8.43 12.73
C LEU A 235 2.07 7.55 13.55
N ASP A 236 1.37 6.62 12.88
CA ASP A 236 0.44 5.71 13.55
C ASP A 236 1.16 4.70 14.43
N SER A 237 2.35 4.26 14.03
CA SER A 237 3.22 3.43 14.86
C SER A 237 3.66 4.16 16.13
N ARG A 238 4.07 5.44 16.04
CA ARG A 238 4.41 6.26 17.21
C ARG A 238 3.23 6.37 18.17
N ARG A 239 2.04 6.69 17.65
CA ARG A 239 0.80 6.79 18.45
C ARG A 239 0.43 5.46 19.10
N LEU A 240 0.63 4.34 18.41
CA LEU A 240 0.38 3.01 18.96
C LEU A 240 1.37 2.68 20.08
N VAL A 241 2.67 2.95 19.88
CA VAL A 241 3.70 2.74 20.91
C VAL A 241 3.40 3.55 22.18
N GLU A 242 3.00 4.81 22.03
CA GLU A 242 2.59 5.67 23.15
C GLU A 242 1.35 5.12 23.86
N ALA A 243 0.33 4.68 23.11
CA ALA A 243 -0.87 4.07 23.70
C ALA A 243 -0.53 2.77 24.45
N LEU A 244 0.33 1.92 23.88
CA LEU A 244 0.79 0.67 24.51
C LEU A 244 1.59 0.92 25.78
N ALA A 245 2.33 2.03 25.88
CA ALA A 245 3.05 2.40 27.09
C ALA A 245 2.11 2.73 28.28
N THR A 246 0.87 3.14 28.00
CA THR A 246 -0.16 3.40 29.02
C THR A 246 -1.00 2.16 29.36
N LEU A 247 -0.82 1.05 28.66
CA LEU A 247 -1.59 -0.16 28.85
C LEU A 247 -0.97 -1.04 29.94
N GLU A 248 -1.65 -1.14 31.08
CA GLU A 248 -1.19 -1.98 32.19
C GLU A 248 -1.03 -3.46 31.78
N PRO A 249 -0.02 -4.18 32.29
CA PRO A 249 0.16 -5.60 31.97
C PRO A 249 -0.99 -6.49 32.45
N THR A 250 -1.64 -6.10 33.54
CA THR A 250 -2.77 -6.80 34.15
C THR A 250 -4.05 -5.98 33.98
N GLY A 251 -5.11 -6.62 33.52
CA GLY A 251 -6.45 -6.03 33.42
C GLY A 251 -7.53 -7.08 33.68
N HIS A 252 -8.76 -6.80 33.26
CA HIS A 252 -9.86 -7.76 33.42
C HIS A 252 -9.53 -9.10 32.73
N PRO A 253 -9.83 -10.27 33.34
CA PRO A 253 -9.50 -11.58 32.76
C PRO A 253 -9.96 -11.77 31.31
N ALA A 254 -11.13 -11.24 30.93
CA ALA A 254 -11.64 -11.33 29.57
C ALA A 254 -10.79 -10.56 28.53
N SER A 255 -9.96 -9.61 28.97
CA SER A 255 -9.05 -8.83 28.10
C SER A 255 -7.63 -9.42 27.99
N THR A 256 -7.36 -10.54 28.67
CA THR A 256 -6.01 -11.10 28.76
C THR A 256 -5.40 -11.42 27.40
N ALA A 257 -6.18 -12.05 26.51
CA ALA A 257 -5.73 -12.38 25.17
C ALA A 257 -5.40 -11.11 24.36
N ALA A 258 -6.27 -10.10 24.41
CA ALA A 258 -6.05 -8.82 23.76
C ALA A 258 -4.77 -8.14 24.25
N ARG A 259 -4.60 -8.02 25.57
CA ARG A 259 -3.43 -7.37 26.17
C ARG A 259 -2.12 -8.05 25.79
N ARG A 260 -2.10 -9.39 25.82
CA ARG A 260 -0.91 -10.16 25.39
C ARG A 260 -0.61 -9.96 23.90
N ALA A 261 -1.63 -10.07 23.06
CA ALA A 261 -1.45 -9.94 21.62
C ALA A 261 -0.94 -8.55 21.21
N VAL A 262 -1.49 -7.47 21.79
CA VAL A 262 -1.07 -6.11 21.46
C VAL A 262 0.30 -5.75 22.04
N GLN A 263 0.70 -6.37 23.16
CA GLN A 263 2.06 -6.22 23.70
C GLN A 263 3.10 -6.79 22.73
N ASP A 264 2.83 -7.93 22.10
CA ASP A 264 3.72 -8.53 21.10
C ASP A 264 3.89 -7.65 19.85
N LEU A 265 2.90 -6.79 19.55
CA LEU A 265 2.99 -5.82 18.46
C LEU A 265 3.87 -4.60 18.78
N ARG A 266 4.22 -4.38 20.05
CA ARG A 266 5.01 -3.20 20.45
C ARG A 266 6.36 -3.13 19.73
N GLY A 267 7.10 -4.22 19.72
CA GLY A 267 8.43 -4.25 19.06
C GLY A 267 8.34 -4.03 17.55
N LEU A 268 7.26 -4.50 16.92
CA LEU A 268 7.00 -4.27 15.51
C LEU A 268 6.71 -2.79 15.22
N ALA A 269 5.79 -2.19 15.98
CA ALA A 269 5.42 -0.79 15.83
C ALA A 269 6.61 0.14 16.14
N ASP A 270 7.41 -0.17 17.16
CA ASP A 270 8.58 0.63 17.52
C ASP A 270 9.60 0.72 16.38
N GLY A 271 9.84 -0.38 15.65
CA GLY A 271 10.75 -0.40 14.51
C GLY A 271 10.36 0.52 13.34
N TRP A 272 9.10 0.95 13.27
CA TRP A 272 8.58 1.87 12.26
C TRP A 272 8.18 3.23 12.80
N ALA A 273 8.14 3.42 14.12
CA ALA A 273 7.73 4.67 14.73
C ALA A 273 8.68 5.80 14.33
N VAL A 274 8.11 6.96 13.98
CA VAL A 274 8.89 8.20 13.83
C VAL A 274 9.45 8.65 15.18
N ALA A 275 10.36 9.61 15.20
CA ALA A 275 10.94 10.14 16.45
C ALA A 275 9.85 10.57 17.46
N SER A 276 10.19 10.48 18.75
CA SER A 276 9.27 10.91 19.83
C SER A 276 8.99 12.41 19.72
N GLY A 277 7.76 12.82 20.03
CA GLY A 277 7.32 14.21 19.90
C GLY A 277 6.85 14.61 18.49
N THR A 278 7.03 13.76 17.48
CA THR A 278 6.54 14.02 16.12
C THR A 278 5.08 13.58 15.98
N SER A 279 4.16 14.54 15.97
CA SER A 279 2.71 14.28 15.85
C SER A 279 2.13 14.58 14.45
N GLU A 280 2.81 15.43 13.68
CA GLU A 280 2.33 15.95 12.41
C GLU A 280 3.24 15.54 11.24
N LYS A 281 2.64 15.35 10.06
CA LYS A 281 3.38 14.95 8.85
C LYS A 281 4.37 16.03 8.39
N LYS A 282 3.99 17.30 8.49
CA LYS A 282 4.83 18.44 8.06
C LYS A 282 6.09 18.64 8.92
N SER A 283 6.11 18.12 10.15
CA SER A 283 7.28 18.18 11.02
C SER A 283 8.29 17.06 10.77
N LEU A 284 8.03 16.14 9.83
CA LEU A 284 8.97 15.08 9.48
C LEU A 284 10.18 15.66 8.74
N VAL A 285 11.36 15.38 9.27
CA VAL A 285 12.63 15.76 8.67
C VAL A 285 13.16 14.59 7.84
N LEU A 286 13.61 14.90 6.62
CA LEU A 286 14.26 13.92 5.77
C LEU A 286 15.73 13.75 6.17
N GLU A 287 15.97 12.75 7.02
CA GLU A 287 17.29 12.37 7.49
C GLU A 287 17.57 10.89 7.20
N ARG A 288 18.81 10.45 7.47
CA ARG A 288 19.22 9.05 7.30
C ARG A 288 18.27 8.10 8.06
N ASP A 289 17.93 8.42 9.30
CA ASP A 289 17.06 7.60 10.14
C ASP A 289 15.66 7.38 9.52
N GLU A 290 15.11 8.42 8.85
CA GLU A 290 13.83 8.32 8.16
C GLU A 290 13.93 7.42 6.91
N LEU A 291 15.03 7.52 6.15
CA LEU A 291 15.28 6.62 5.03
C LEU A 291 15.45 5.16 5.49
N GLU A 292 16.19 4.92 6.57
CA GLU A 292 16.37 3.58 7.15
C GLU A 292 15.06 3.00 7.67
N ARG A 293 14.23 3.82 8.31
CA ARG A 293 12.89 3.43 8.78
C ARG A 293 12.00 2.97 7.63
N GLN A 294 12.01 3.71 6.53
CA GLN A 294 11.27 3.33 5.31
C GLN A 294 11.82 2.04 4.69
N LEU A 295 13.14 1.81 4.69
CA LEU A 295 13.71 0.53 4.22
C LEU A 295 13.34 -0.65 5.11
N ARG A 296 13.30 -0.49 6.44
CA ARG A 296 12.81 -1.53 7.36
C ARG A 296 11.37 -1.91 7.05
N LEU A 297 10.53 -0.92 6.72
CA LEU A 297 9.14 -1.16 6.33
C LEU A 297 9.04 -1.83 4.94
N ALA A 298 9.84 -1.40 3.97
CA ALA A 298 9.92 -2.03 2.65
C ALA A 298 10.34 -3.50 2.75
N ARG A 299 11.38 -3.82 3.54
CA ARG A 299 11.82 -5.19 3.86
C ARG A 299 10.67 -6.01 4.40
N TRP A 300 9.94 -5.46 5.36
CA TRP A 300 8.82 -6.15 5.98
C TRP A 300 7.70 -6.51 4.99
N TYR A 301 7.43 -5.65 3.99
CA TYR A 301 6.49 -5.97 2.91
C TYR A 301 7.03 -7.09 2.00
N VAL A 302 8.31 -7.04 1.62
CA VAL A 302 8.94 -8.07 0.77
C VAL A 302 8.89 -9.43 1.46
N ASP A 303 9.24 -9.50 2.74
CA ASP A 303 9.26 -10.74 3.53
C ASP A 303 7.87 -11.39 3.68
N ARG A 304 6.79 -10.63 3.45
CA ARG A 304 5.38 -11.07 3.57
C ARG A 304 4.69 -11.25 2.23
N GLY A 305 5.41 -11.13 1.12
CA GLY A 305 4.84 -11.26 -0.23
C GLY A 305 3.99 -10.05 -0.67
N ASN A 306 4.08 -8.92 0.02
CA ASN A 306 3.37 -7.68 -0.31
C ASN A 306 4.15 -6.85 -1.34
N GLY A 307 4.40 -7.46 -2.52
CA GLY A 307 5.30 -6.90 -3.53
C GLY A 307 4.85 -5.58 -4.14
N HIS A 308 3.54 -5.35 -4.22
CA HIS A 308 2.99 -4.09 -4.73
C HIS A 308 3.35 -2.89 -3.84
N GLN A 309 3.09 -3.01 -2.53
CA GLN A 309 3.44 -1.99 -1.55
C GLN A 309 4.95 -1.76 -1.49
N ALA A 310 5.75 -2.84 -1.56
CA ALA A 310 7.20 -2.72 -1.62
C ALA A 310 7.68 -1.91 -2.83
N LEU A 311 7.17 -2.18 -4.05
CA LEU A 311 7.57 -1.45 -5.26
C LEU A 311 7.16 0.03 -5.22
N LEU A 312 5.93 0.33 -4.78
CA LEU A 312 5.47 1.71 -4.59
C LEU A 312 6.40 2.46 -3.63
N MET A 313 6.73 1.83 -2.50
CA MET A 313 7.58 2.42 -1.48
C MET A 313 9.01 2.62 -1.95
N LEU A 314 9.64 1.61 -2.57
CA LEU A 314 11.03 1.69 -3.03
C LEU A 314 11.21 2.77 -4.10
N ARG A 315 10.23 2.96 -4.99
CA ARG A 315 10.25 4.04 -5.97
C ARG A 315 10.28 5.41 -5.28
N GLU A 316 9.33 5.67 -4.37
CA GLU A 316 9.29 6.95 -3.65
C GLU A 316 10.49 7.13 -2.71
N TRP A 317 11.03 6.03 -2.19
CA TRP A 317 12.23 6.02 -1.38
C TRP A 317 13.45 6.51 -2.16
N VAL A 318 13.62 6.12 -3.43
CA VAL A 318 14.74 6.61 -4.27
C VAL A 318 14.65 8.13 -4.48
N ILE A 319 13.45 8.70 -4.59
CA ILE A 319 13.25 10.15 -4.65
C ILE A 319 13.68 10.80 -3.33
N ASN A 320 13.26 10.23 -2.18
CA ASN A 320 13.65 10.73 -0.86
C ASN A 320 15.18 10.65 -0.67
N TRP A 321 15.80 9.53 -1.04
CA TRP A 321 17.26 9.37 -1.01
C TRP A 321 17.95 10.41 -1.88
N ALA A 322 17.46 10.63 -3.11
CA ALA A 322 18.04 11.60 -4.04
C ALA A 322 17.92 13.05 -3.55
N LEU A 323 16.82 13.41 -2.88
CA LEU A 323 16.67 14.70 -2.20
C LEU A 323 17.69 14.84 -1.05
N TRP A 324 17.82 13.81 -0.22
CA TRP A 324 18.70 13.80 0.95
C TRP A 324 20.18 13.92 0.57
N VAL A 325 20.65 13.12 -0.39
CA VAL A 325 22.06 13.11 -0.81
C VAL A 325 22.50 14.39 -1.54
N GLN A 326 21.53 15.17 -2.05
CA GLN A 326 21.76 16.48 -2.68
C GLN A 326 21.55 17.65 -1.69
N ASP A 327 21.38 17.37 -0.39
CA ASP A 327 21.08 18.35 0.66
C ASP A 327 19.81 19.20 0.38
N ARG A 328 18.84 18.63 -0.33
CA ARG A 328 17.54 19.25 -0.68
C ARG A 328 16.41 18.81 0.26
N CYS A 329 16.68 18.82 1.57
CA CYS A 329 15.75 18.30 2.59
C CYS A 329 14.62 19.28 2.96
N ALA A 330 14.83 20.58 2.78
CA ALA A 330 13.79 21.58 3.05
C ALA A 330 12.63 21.44 2.05
N GLY A 331 11.39 21.35 2.53
CA GLY A 331 10.23 21.18 1.66
C GLY A 331 10.23 19.87 0.86
N TRP A 332 10.89 18.81 1.34
CA TRP A 332 11.02 17.52 0.61
C TRP A 332 9.68 16.83 0.30
N LEU A 333 8.60 17.25 0.96
CA LEU A 333 7.23 16.82 0.70
C LEU A 333 6.56 17.62 -0.44
N ASP A 334 7.12 18.75 -0.83
CA ASP A 334 6.53 19.66 -1.80
C ASP A 334 6.63 19.09 -3.22
N TYR A 335 5.52 19.18 -3.96
CA TYR A 335 5.42 18.64 -5.31
C TYR A 335 6.53 19.15 -6.25
N PRO A 336 6.88 20.45 -6.33
CA PRO A 336 7.93 20.92 -7.24
C PRO A 336 9.31 20.33 -6.93
N ALA A 337 9.66 20.20 -5.65
CA ALA A 337 10.95 19.62 -5.24
C ALA A 337 11.06 18.15 -5.65
N ARG A 338 10.00 17.38 -5.39
CA ARG A 338 9.92 15.95 -5.76
C ARG A 338 9.92 15.77 -7.27
N LYS A 339 9.15 16.58 -7.99
CA LYS A 339 9.04 16.51 -9.46
C LYS A 339 10.38 16.77 -10.14
N SER A 340 11.12 17.78 -9.66
CA SER A 340 12.47 18.08 -10.16
C SER A 340 13.44 16.89 -10.03
N VAL A 341 13.37 16.13 -8.93
CA VAL A 341 14.22 14.95 -8.73
C VAL A 341 13.76 13.77 -9.57
N GLU A 342 12.46 13.55 -9.65
CA GLU A 342 11.86 12.54 -10.54
C GLU A 342 12.29 12.75 -11.99
N ASP A 343 12.21 13.98 -12.49
CA ASP A 343 12.61 14.33 -13.86
C ASP A 343 14.11 14.08 -14.08
N ALA A 344 14.96 14.44 -13.12
CA ALA A 344 16.40 14.15 -13.19
C ALA A 344 16.70 12.65 -13.28
N LEU A 345 16.00 11.82 -12.48
CA LEU A 345 16.13 10.36 -12.53
C LEU A 345 15.67 9.79 -13.89
N HIS A 346 14.61 10.34 -14.47
CA HIS A 346 14.18 9.99 -15.83
C HIS A 346 15.23 10.38 -16.89
N THR A 347 15.85 11.55 -16.77
CA THR A 347 16.97 11.97 -17.63
C THR A 347 18.13 10.98 -17.56
N LEU A 348 18.50 10.51 -16.36
CA LEU A 348 19.57 9.50 -16.18
C LEU A 348 19.23 8.18 -16.90
N SER A 349 18.00 7.69 -16.73
CA SER A 349 17.52 6.49 -17.43
C SER A 349 17.64 6.64 -18.95
N TRP A 350 17.24 7.80 -19.48
CA TRP A 350 17.35 8.09 -20.90
C TRP A 350 18.81 8.14 -21.37
N LYS A 351 19.68 8.87 -20.66
CA LYS A 351 21.12 8.95 -20.99
C LYS A 351 21.75 7.57 -21.06
N GLY A 352 21.40 6.68 -20.13
CA GLY A 352 21.82 5.28 -20.13
C GLY A 352 21.41 4.55 -21.41
N LYS A 353 20.15 4.70 -21.83
CA LYS A 353 19.63 4.10 -23.08
C LYS A 353 20.28 4.67 -24.34
N GLN A 354 20.70 5.94 -24.33
CA GLN A 354 21.39 6.58 -25.45
C GLN A 354 22.90 6.32 -25.48
N GLY A 355 23.46 5.67 -24.45
CA GLY A 355 24.90 5.39 -24.38
C GLY A 355 25.77 6.58 -23.96
N VAL A 356 25.19 7.73 -23.63
CA VAL A 356 25.89 8.99 -23.26
C VAL A 356 26.05 9.19 -21.76
N ALA A 357 25.53 8.27 -20.93
CA ALA A 357 25.70 8.30 -19.49
C ALA A 357 27.10 7.83 -19.05
N THR A 358 27.68 8.52 -18.06
CA THR A 358 28.81 8.00 -17.27
C THR A 358 28.44 6.69 -16.56
N GLY A 359 29.45 5.96 -16.05
CA GLY A 359 29.21 4.68 -15.36
C GLY A 359 28.22 4.78 -14.20
N GLY A 360 28.37 5.80 -13.35
CA GLY A 360 27.45 6.03 -12.22
C GLY A 360 26.05 6.47 -12.65
N GLU A 361 25.95 7.36 -13.64
CA GLU A 361 24.66 7.81 -14.19
C GLU A 361 23.88 6.63 -14.79
N ARG A 362 24.59 5.72 -15.47
CA ARG A 362 24.01 4.51 -16.09
C ARG A 362 23.51 3.53 -15.03
N ASP A 363 24.28 3.31 -13.95
CA ASP A 363 23.89 2.45 -12.82
C ASP A 363 22.57 2.95 -12.21
N LEU A 364 22.52 4.22 -11.78
CA LEU A 364 21.31 4.79 -11.15
C LEU A 364 20.14 4.90 -12.14
N GLY A 365 20.38 5.32 -13.38
CA GLY A 365 19.35 5.44 -14.41
C GLY A 365 18.72 4.10 -14.80
N SER A 366 19.51 3.02 -14.84
CA SER A 366 18.99 1.66 -15.09
C SER A 366 18.17 1.14 -13.91
N PHE A 367 18.65 1.37 -12.68
CA PHE A 367 17.93 1.02 -11.46
C PHE A 367 16.57 1.73 -11.33
N TRP A 368 16.52 3.04 -11.60
CA TRP A 368 15.28 3.82 -11.64
C TRP A 368 14.29 3.29 -12.70
N ALA A 369 14.80 2.93 -13.88
CA ALA A 369 14.00 2.36 -14.96
C ALA A 369 13.36 1.04 -14.54
N GLU A 370 14.14 0.18 -13.87
CA GLU A 370 13.69 -1.12 -13.38
C GLU A 370 12.57 -0.99 -12.35
N LEU A 371 12.75 -0.12 -11.34
CA LEU A 371 11.72 0.18 -10.33
C LEU A 371 10.43 0.71 -10.98
N THR A 372 10.57 1.65 -11.92
CA THR A 372 9.43 2.25 -12.62
C THR A 372 8.67 1.21 -13.43
N ALA A 373 9.38 0.39 -14.22
CA ALA A 373 8.75 -0.68 -15.00
C ALA A 373 8.06 -1.73 -14.10
N GLY A 374 8.70 -2.12 -12.99
CA GLY A 374 8.11 -3.04 -12.02
C GLY A 374 6.82 -2.51 -11.41
N ARG A 375 6.80 -1.22 -11.02
CA ARG A 375 5.61 -0.55 -10.49
C ARG A 375 4.51 -0.42 -11.54
N ASP A 376 4.85 0.00 -12.75
CA ASP A 376 3.88 0.27 -13.83
C ASP A 376 3.15 -0.99 -14.27
N LYS A 377 3.85 -2.13 -14.34
CA LYS A 377 3.21 -3.44 -14.60
C LYS A 377 2.07 -3.74 -13.63
N LEU A 378 2.23 -3.39 -12.34
CA LEU A 378 1.20 -3.56 -11.32
C LEU A 378 0.15 -2.45 -11.37
N ALA A 379 0.55 -1.20 -11.58
CA ALA A 379 -0.37 -0.07 -11.66
C ALA A 379 -1.33 -0.18 -12.85
N HIS A 380 -0.88 -0.79 -13.96
CA HIS A 380 -1.70 -1.09 -15.13
C HIS A 380 -2.43 -2.44 -15.03
N VAL A 381 -2.40 -3.10 -13.87
CA VAL A 381 -3.16 -4.35 -13.61
C VAL A 381 -2.88 -5.42 -14.68
N GLY A 382 -1.65 -5.51 -15.16
CA GLY A 382 -1.25 -6.48 -16.18
C GLY A 382 -1.68 -6.20 -17.62
N HIS A 383 -2.15 -4.99 -17.95
CA HIS A 383 -2.39 -4.57 -19.33
C HIS A 383 -1.07 -4.28 -20.07
N GLY A 384 -0.28 -5.31 -20.33
CA GLY A 384 0.97 -5.27 -21.09
C GLY A 384 1.24 -6.60 -21.80
N ALA A 385 2.16 -6.60 -22.76
CA ALA A 385 2.52 -7.80 -23.52
C ALA A 385 3.25 -8.85 -22.66
N GLU A 386 3.87 -8.43 -21.56
CA GLU A 386 4.57 -9.31 -20.62
C GLU A 386 3.71 -9.63 -19.39
N ALA A 387 3.90 -10.81 -18.81
CA ALA A 387 3.25 -11.19 -17.56
C ALA A 387 3.60 -10.19 -16.43
N ALA A 388 2.57 -9.72 -15.73
CA ALA A 388 2.73 -8.86 -14.57
C ALA A 388 3.06 -9.70 -13.33
N GLY A 389 4.24 -9.50 -12.78
CA GLY A 389 4.68 -10.12 -11.55
C GLY A 389 6.13 -9.74 -11.25
N SER A 390 6.44 -9.54 -9.96
CA SER A 390 7.82 -9.45 -9.49
C SER A 390 8.07 -10.62 -8.55
N SER A 391 9.13 -11.38 -8.79
CA SER A 391 9.50 -12.48 -7.90
C SER A 391 10.00 -11.90 -6.56
N ALA A 392 9.82 -12.66 -5.47
CA ALA A 392 10.38 -12.27 -4.18
C ALA A 392 11.90 -12.02 -4.26
N GLY A 393 12.62 -12.80 -5.07
CA GLY A 393 14.04 -12.61 -5.33
C GLY A 393 14.37 -11.27 -5.98
N LYS A 394 13.57 -10.82 -6.96
CA LYS A 394 13.77 -9.53 -7.63
C LYS A 394 13.49 -8.36 -6.69
N LEU A 395 12.47 -8.47 -5.84
CA LEU A 395 12.19 -7.45 -4.81
C LEU A 395 13.32 -7.35 -3.77
N GLN A 396 13.89 -8.48 -3.35
CA GLN A 396 15.05 -8.50 -2.45
C GLN A 396 16.28 -7.84 -3.09
N GLU A 397 16.50 -8.05 -4.39
CA GLU A 397 17.57 -7.40 -5.14
C GLU A 397 17.38 -5.88 -5.21
N LEU A 398 16.18 -5.42 -5.58
CA LEU A 398 15.83 -4.00 -5.62
C LEU A 398 16.03 -3.31 -4.26
N LEU A 399 15.58 -3.98 -3.20
CA LEU A 399 15.71 -3.49 -1.83
C LEU A 399 17.17 -3.42 -1.37
N LYS A 400 17.98 -4.44 -1.68
CA LYS A 400 19.43 -4.43 -1.44
C LYS A 400 20.09 -3.26 -2.17
N ARG A 401 19.65 -2.96 -3.39
CA ARG A 401 20.17 -1.83 -4.15
C ARG A 401 19.86 -0.48 -3.49
N CYS A 402 18.67 -0.32 -2.91
CA CYS A 402 18.36 0.86 -2.09
C CYS A 402 19.28 0.98 -0.87
N GLU A 403 19.57 -0.12 -0.17
CA GLU A 403 20.52 -0.11 0.96
C GLU A 403 21.93 0.30 0.51
N GLU A 404 22.40 -0.21 -0.63
CA GLU A 404 23.70 0.17 -1.19
C GLU A 404 23.75 1.65 -1.59
N LEU A 405 22.65 2.23 -2.11
CA LEU A 405 22.55 3.66 -2.37
C LEU A 405 22.63 4.49 -1.08
N LEU A 406 21.95 4.05 -0.02
CA LEU A 406 21.97 4.72 1.28
C LEU A 406 23.40 4.81 1.82
N GLU A 407 24.16 3.71 1.77
CA GLU A 407 25.54 3.68 2.27
C GLU A 407 26.53 4.49 1.41
N ARG A 408 26.36 4.49 0.08
CA ARG A 408 27.27 5.21 -0.83
C ARG A 408 27.23 6.73 -0.62
N ARG A 409 26.08 7.28 -0.19
CA ARG A 409 25.84 8.73 0.00
C ARG A 409 26.42 9.57 -1.14
N SER A 410 26.24 9.12 -2.37
CA SER A 410 26.73 9.81 -3.56
C SER A 410 25.69 9.72 -4.65
N TYR A 411 25.25 10.89 -5.11
CA TYR A 411 24.42 10.98 -6.30
C TYR A 411 25.35 11.05 -7.52
N PRO A 412 25.19 10.16 -8.51
CA PRO A 412 26.00 10.17 -9.71
C PRO A 412 25.55 11.30 -10.66
N CYS A 413 25.59 12.53 -10.18
CA CYS A 413 25.71 13.79 -10.93
C CYS A 413 25.55 14.97 -9.94
N GLY A 414 26.64 15.63 -9.58
CA GLY A 414 26.59 16.64 -8.52
C GLY A 414 27.88 17.39 -8.23
N ALA A 415 28.74 17.61 -9.21
CA ALA A 415 29.77 18.65 -9.13
C ALA A 415 29.57 19.63 -10.29
N GLY A 416 28.64 20.56 -10.08
CA GLY A 416 28.34 21.66 -10.99
C GLY A 416 26.94 21.56 -11.58
N ALA A 417 26.13 22.59 -11.34
CA ALA A 417 25.19 23.03 -12.37
C ALA A 417 25.96 22.99 -13.70
N ARG A 418 25.52 22.17 -14.66
CA ARG A 418 26.14 22.16 -15.99
C ARG A 418 26.12 23.60 -16.50
N GLU A 419 27.29 24.22 -16.56
CA GLU A 419 27.37 25.63 -16.90
C GLU A 419 27.37 25.76 -18.41
N GLY A 420 26.25 26.16 -18.98
CA GLY A 420 26.23 26.46 -20.41
C GLY A 420 24.82 26.46 -20.96
N ARG A 421 24.52 27.54 -21.70
CA ARG A 421 23.31 27.63 -22.49
C ARG A 421 23.57 27.03 -23.86
N LEU A 422 22.79 26.02 -24.23
CA LEU A 422 22.70 25.56 -25.61
C LEU A 422 21.70 26.46 -26.34
N LEU A 423 22.11 27.07 -27.44
CA LEU A 423 21.19 27.74 -28.37
C LEU A 423 20.85 26.77 -29.50
N VAL A 424 19.55 26.49 -29.67
CA VAL A 424 19.03 25.79 -30.85
C VAL A 424 18.31 26.83 -31.71
N THR A 425 18.75 27.02 -32.96
CA THR A 425 18.24 28.09 -33.82
C THR A 425 18.13 27.67 -35.28
N PRO A 426 17.07 28.07 -35.98
CA PRO A 426 17.03 27.95 -37.43
C PRO A 426 17.92 29.04 -38.04
N LEU A 427 18.47 28.78 -39.22
CA LEU A 427 19.16 29.78 -40.03
C LEU A 427 18.64 29.74 -41.47
N GLY A 428 18.35 30.93 -42.01
CA GLY A 428 18.07 31.11 -43.44
C GLY A 428 19.18 31.95 -44.08
N LEU A 429 18.92 32.46 -45.28
CA LEU A 429 19.91 33.26 -46.03
C LEU A 429 20.28 34.58 -45.34
N SER A 430 19.43 35.10 -44.44
CA SER A 430 19.75 36.28 -43.64
C SER A 430 20.38 35.89 -42.31
N SER A 431 21.58 36.42 -42.06
CA SER A 431 22.40 36.11 -40.89
C SER A 431 22.06 36.91 -39.62
N GLY A 432 21.21 37.94 -39.73
CA GLY A 432 21.04 38.92 -38.65
C GLY A 432 20.40 38.39 -37.37
N LEU A 433 19.49 37.42 -37.48
CA LEU A 433 18.88 36.81 -36.29
C LEU A 433 19.87 35.91 -35.55
N LEU A 434 20.72 35.14 -36.25
CA LEU A 434 21.79 34.37 -35.60
C LEU A 434 22.80 35.31 -34.93
N TYR A 435 23.19 36.40 -35.59
CA TYR A 435 24.05 37.44 -35.03
C TYR A 435 23.46 38.03 -33.73
N THR A 436 22.16 38.32 -33.73
CA THR A 436 21.44 38.81 -32.54
C THR A 436 21.39 37.76 -31.43
N ALA A 437 21.10 36.49 -31.78
CA ALA A 437 21.04 35.38 -30.84
C ALA A 437 22.35 35.22 -30.08
N LEU A 438 23.48 35.24 -30.81
CA LEU A 438 24.82 35.06 -30.23
C LEU A 438 25.21 36.15 -29.24
N HIS A 439 24.77 37.39 -29.48
CA HIS A 439 25.03 38.53 -28.59
C HIS A 439 24.09 38.59 -27.39
N ARG A 440 22.80 38.35 -27.60
CA ARG A 440 21.77 38.57 -26.57
C ARG A 440 21.56 37.35 -25.68
N LEU A 441 21.82 36.16 -26.22
CA LEU A 441 21.61 34.89 -25.53
C LEU A 441 22.93 34.26 -25.08
N GLU A 442 24.09 34.75 -25.49
CA GLU A 442 25.40 34.32 -24.97
C GLU A 442 25.54 32.77 -24.78
N PRO A 443 25.24 31.96 -25.80
CA PRO A 443 25.30 30.50 -25.64
C PRO A 443 26.74 29.99 -25.49
N LYS A 444 26.94 28.88 -24.79
CA LYS A 444 28.22 28.15 -24.77
C LYS A 444 28.32 27.09 -25.87
N SER A 445 27.17 26.60 -26.35
CA SER A 445 27.09 25.63 -27.44
C SER A 445 25.96 26.01 -28.39
N LEU A 446 26.11 25.67 -29.67
CA LEU A 446 25.19 26.10 -30.72
C LEU A 446 24.78 24.92 -31.61
N LEU A 447 23.46 24.73 -31.78
CA LEU A 447 22.87 23.85 -32.78
C LEU A 447 22.11 24.70 -33.80
N VAL A 448 22.60 24.71 -35.04
CA VAL A 448 21.99 25.44 -36.17
C VAL A 448 21.27 24.46 -37.08
N VAL A 449 19.98 24.70 -37.33
CA VAL A 449 19.17 23.91 -38.28
C VAL A 449 18.97 24.73 -39.55
N THR A 450 19.53 24.29 -40.69
CA THR A 450 19.67 25.14 -41.89
C THR A 450 19.81 24.31 -43.18
N SER A 451 19.78 24.95 -44.34
CA SER A 451 20.23 24.34 -45.61
C SER A 451 21.74 24.48 -45.79
N ALA A 452 22.33 23.66 -46.67
CA ALA A 452 23.76 23.74 -47.04
C ALA A 452 24.17 25.12 -47.57
N GLU A 453 23.29 25.80 -48.32
CA GLU A 453 23.54 27.16 -48.83
C GLU A 453 23.71 28.18 -47.70
N ALA A 454 22.83 28.14 -46.69
CA ALA A 454 22.88 29.07 -45.57
C ALA A 454 23.94 28.68 -44.51
N ALA A 455 24.32 27.40 -44.43
CA ALA A 455 25.35 26.91 -43.50
C ALA A 455 26.72 27.60 -43.69
N VAL A 456 27.06 27.98 -44.93
CA VAL A 456 28.32 28.67 -45.28
C VAL A 456 28.49 30.00 -44.53
N ALA A 457 27.39 30.65 -44.13
CA ALA A 457 27.43 31.91 -43.40
C ALA A 457 27.84 31.74 -41.92
N VAL A 458 27.62 30.58 -41.30
CA VAL A 458 27.77 30.39 -39.84
C VAL A 458 29.15 30.82 -39.30
N PRO A 459 30.29 30.45 -39.92
CA PRO A 459 31.60 30.88 -39.43
C PRO A 459 31.83 32.40 -39.50
N ASP A 460 31.34 33.07 -40.55
CA ASP A 460 31.45 34.54 -40.65
C ASP A 460 30.58 35.23 -39.60
N VAL A 461 29.37 34.71 -39.36
CA VAL A 461 28.48 35.24 -38.30
C VAL A 461 29.11 35.13 -36.93
N LEU A 462 29.71 33.98 -36.59
CA LEU A 462 30.43 33.79 -35.32
C LEU A 462 31.60 34.77 -35.18
N LYS A 463 32.39 34.94 -36.24
CA LYS A 463 33.51 35.90 -36.28
C LYS A 463 33.03 37.34 -36.08
N LYS A 464 31.97 37.74 -36.80
CA LYS A 464 31.37 39.08 -36.70
C LYS A 464 30.72 39.31 -35.33
N ALA A 465 30.19 38.26 -34.71
CA ALA A 465 29.65 38.32 -33.35
C ALA A 465 30.71 38.29 -32.25
N GLY A 466 32.00 38.11 -32.60
CA GLY A 466 33.07 37.94 -31.61
C GLY A 466 32.93 36.64 -30.81
N ARG A 467 32.18 35.66 -31.31
CA ARG A 467 31.84 34.39 -30.65
C ARG A 467 32.53 33.17 -31.28
N VAL A 468 33.79 33.32 -31.67
CA VAL A 468 34.60 32.21 -32.23
C VAL A 468 34.91 31.12 -31.19
N ASP A 469 34.63 31.39 -29.92
CA ASP A 469 34.68 30.45 -28.80
C ASP A 469 33.57 29.39 -28.82
N VAL A 470 32.47 29.65 -29.56
CA VAL A 470 31.32 28.75 -29.62
C VAL A 470 31.49 27.78 -30.79
N GLU A 471 31.54 26.49 -30.50
CA GLU A 471 31.57 25.44 -31.52
C GLU A 471 30.17 25.24 -32.13
N PRO A 472 29.97 25.49 -33.43
CA PRO A 472 28.69 25.31 -34.10
C PRO A 472 28.51 23.85 -34.53
N HIS A 473 27.40 23.25 -34.13
CA HIS A 473 26.89 22.02 -34.74
C HIS A 473 25.82 22.39 -35.75
N VAL A 474 26.01 21.98 -37.01
CA VAL A 474 25.10 22.33 -38.10
C VAL A 474 24.34 21.08 -38.55
N PHE A 475 23.02 21.13 -38.45
CA PHE A 475 22.13 20.15 -39.05
C PHE A 475 21.63 20.67 -40.39
N GLU A 476 22.14 20.06 -41.47
CA GLU A 476 21.77 20.41 -42.83
C GLU A 476 20.53 19.63 -43.28
N VAL A 477 19.58 20.34 -43.89
CA VAL A 477 18.43 19.78 -44.60
C VAL A 477 18.57 19.98 -46.11
N ASP A 478 18.03 19.04 -46.89
CA ASP A 478 18.13 19.07 -48.36
C ASP A 478 17.29 20.21 -48.96
N ASP A 479 16.02 20.32 -48.53
CA ASP A 479 15.13 21.41 -48.93
C ASP A 479 14.51 22.08 -47.68
N PRO A 480 14.95 23.31 -47.34
CA PRO A 480 14.47 24.00 -46.16
C PRO A 480 12.98 24.35 -46.22
N PHE A 481 12.31 24.32 -47.37
CA PHE A 481 10.89 24.67 -47.46
C PHE A 481 9.96 23.50 -47.12
N VAL A 482 10.44 22.25 -47.20
CA VAL A 482 9.62 21.03 -47.00
C VAL A 482 10.18 20.03 -45.98
N ALA A 483 11.25 20.39 -45.25
CA ALA A 483 11.95 19.53 -44.28
C ALA A 483 11.16 19.15 -43.00
N PHE A 484 9.82 19.16 -43.01
CA PHE A 484 9.01 18.76 -41.85
C PHE A 484 9.25 17.28 -41.44
N GLY A 485 9.63 16.42 -42.39
CA GLY A 485 9.94 15.01 -42.16
C GLY A 485 11.27 14.75 -41.44
N ASP A 486 12.18 15.72 -41.39
CA ASP A 486 13.56 15.51 -40.94
C ASP A 486 13.75 15.49 -39.42
N HIS A 487 12.66 15.64 -38.66
CA HIS A 487 12.70 15.72 -37.20
C HIS A 487 13.25 14.45 -36.56
N GLU A 488 12.92 13.25 -37.07
CA GLU A 488 13.51 12.02 -36.54
C GLU A 488 15.02 11.99 -36.80
N ARG A 489 15.46 12.26 -38.02
CA ARG A 489 16.90 12.32 -38.37
C ARG A 489 17.66 13.31 -37.47
N LEU A 490 17.10 14.49 -37.22
CA LEU A 490 17.67 15.50 -36.32
C LEU A 490 17.77 15.00 -34.87
N LEU A 491 16.69 14.42 -34.33
CA LEU A 491 16.64 13.97 -32.94
C LEU A 491 17.42 12.67 -32.70
N GLU A 492 17.71 11.92 -33.75
CA GLU A 492 18.48 10.69 -33.70
C GLU A 492 19.98 10.86 -33.92
N GLN A 493 20.42 12.00 -34.46
CA GLN A 493 21.83 12.32 -34.54
C GLN A 493 22.49 12.33 -33.17
N ARG A 494 23.69 11.75 -33.12
CA ARG A 494 24.48 11.60 -31.90
C ARG A 494 24.82 12.95 -31.30
N GLU A 495 25.23 13.89 -32.15
CA GLU A 495 25.64 15.24 -31.82
C GLU A 495 24.49 16.02 -31.16
N CYS A 496 23.29 15.93 -31.74
CA CYS A 496 22.08 16.53 -31.17
C CYS A 496 21.80 15.95 -29.77
N ARG A 497 21.90 14.63 -29.60
CA ARG A 497 21.68 13.96 -28.31
C ARG A 497 22.72 14.35 -27.26
N GLU A 498 23.99 14.48 -27.64
CA GLU A 498 25.09 14.91 -26.76
C GLU A 498 24.88 16.36 -26.30
N LEU A 499 24.58 17.27 -27.23
CA LEU A 499 24.29 18.68 -26.90
C LEU A 499 23.11 18.84 -25.93
N LEU A 500 22.01 18.13 -26.18
CA LEU A 500 20.85 18.15 -25.27
C LEU A 500 21.17 17.55 -23.89
N ALA A 501 22.07 16.57 -23.85
CA ALA A 501 22.48 15.92 -22.60
C ALA A 501 23.42 16.79 -21.76
N ASP A 502 24.25 17.63 -22.39
CA ASP A 502 25.28 18.44 -21.73
C ASP A 502 24.82 19.85 -21.35
N ALA A 503 23.74 20.34 -21.98
CA ALA A 503 23.19 21.66 -21.69
C ALA A 503 22.67 21.81 -20.25
N GLY A 504 22.98 22.94 -19.60
CA GLY A 504 22.35 23.34 -18.34
C GLY A 504 21.03 24.07 -18.54
N GLU A 505 20.94 24.88 -19.59
CA GLU A 505 19.74 25.55 -20.08
C GLU A 505 19.72 25.42 -21.61
N ILE A 506 18.56 25.10 -22.19
CA ILE A 506 18.38 25.03 -23.63
C ILE A 506 17.48 26.19 -24.04
N VAL A 507 18.01 27.12 -24.83
CA VAL A 507 17.23 28.20 -25.42
C VAL A 507 16.95 27.87 -26.87
N VAL A 508 15.67 27.83 -27.23
CA VAL A 508 15.22 27.54 -28.60
C VAL A 508 14.71 28.83 -29.23
N ASN A 509 15.40 29.31 -30.24
CA ASN A 509 14.93 30.40 -31.08
C ASN A 509 13.91 29.86 -32.09
N VAL A 510 12.68 30.34 -32.06
CA VAL A 510 11.59 29.87 -32.95
C VAL A 510 11.41 30.75 -34.19
N THR A 511 12.34 31.66 -34.47
CA THR A 511 12.24 32.64 -35.57
C THR A 511 13.48 32.64 -36.47
N GLY A 512 13.30 33.02 -37.73
CA GLY A 512 14.34 32.93 -38.76
C GLY A 512 14.21 31.67 -39.60
N GLY A 513 14.92 31.61 -40.73
CA GLY A 513 14.77 30.53 -41.70
C GLY A 513 13.35 30.42 -42.27
N THR A 514 13.02 29.24 -42.78
CA THR A 514 11.68 28.88 -43.29
C THR A 514 10.81 28.31 -42.16
N THR A 515 9.51 28.17 -42.42
CA THR A 515 8.57 27.53 -41.50
C THR A 515 8.96 26.09 -41.15
N ALA A 516 9.53 25.32 -42.09
CA ALA A 516 9.94 23.95 -41.81
C ALA A 516 11.14 23.89 -40.86
N LEU A 517 12.14 24.79 -41.01
CA LEU A 517 13.26 24.88 -40.07
C LEU A 517 12.80 25.29 -38.67
N GLN A 518 11.85 26.22 -38.58
CA GLN A 518 11.22 26.62 -37.31
C GLN A 518 10.49 25.46 -36.63
N TYR A 519 9.80 24.62 -37.41
CA TYR A 519 9.17 23.41 -36.90
C TYR A 519 10.19 22.41 -36.34
N LEU A 520 11.32 22.19 -37.03
CA LEU A 520 12.36 21.27 -36.58
C LEU A 520 12.96 21.68 -35.23
N VAL A 521 13.28 22.97 -35.04
CA VAL A 521 13.79 23.45 -33.74
C VAL A 521 12.74 23.36 -32.63
N GLN A 522 11.45 23.52 -32.95
CA GLN A 522 10.37 23.27 -31.97
C GLN A 522 10.29 21.80 -31.57
N ARG A 523 10.51 20.85 -32.49
CA ARG A 523 10.60 19.42 -32.15
C ARG A 523 11.77 19.12 -31.22
N VAL A 524 12.89 19.82 -31.37
CA VAL A 524 14.00 19.76 -30.40
C VAL A 524 13.57 20.26 -29.02
N ALA A 525 12.83 21.38 -28.96
CA ALA A 525 12.28 21.91 -27.70
C ALA A 525 11.35 20.89 -27.02
N GLU A 526 10.38 20.34 -27.75
CA GLU A 526 9.45 19.33 -27.24
C GLU A 526 10.17 18.08 -26.74
N ARG A 527 11.17 17.61 -27.50
CA ARG A 527 12.00 16.49 -27.11
C ARG A 527 12.75 16.78 -25.81
N ALA A 528 13.35 17.95 -25.69
CA ALA A 528 14.08 18.38 -24.50
C ALA A 528 13.17 18.54 -23.26
N ILE A 529 11.98 19.10 -23.44
CA ILE A 529 10.95 19.21 -22.38
C ILE A 529 10.52 17.81 -21.93
N GLY A 530 10.22 16.90 -22.87
CA GLY A 530 9.88 15.51 -22.56
C GLY A 530 11.01 14.73 -21.87
N LEU A 531 12.23 15.27 -21.86
CA LEU A 531 13.40 14.72 -21.17
C LEU A 531 13.68 15.38 -19.81
N GLY A 532 12.85 16.33 -19.39
CA GLY A 532 13.02 17.06 -18.13
C GLY A 532 14.10 18.15 -18.17
N ALA A 533 14.57 18.56 -19.37
CA ALA A 533 15.56 19.62 -19.48
C ALA A 533 14.94 21.01 -19.21
N THR A 534 15.77 21.96 -18.73
CA THR A 534 15.34 23.35 -18.60
C THR A 534 15.34 24.00 -19.98
N VAL A 535 14.16 24.20 -20.56
CA VAL A 535 13.99 24.76 -21.90
C VAL A 535 13.29 26.12 -21.84
N ARG A 536 13.77 27.08 -22.62
CA ARG A 536 13.10 28.37 -22.83
C ARG A 536 13.01 28.69 -24.31
N ARG A 537 11.85 29.17 -24.75
CA ARG A 537 11.60 29.59 -26.12
C ARG A 537 11.75 31.10 -26.24
N ALA A 538 12.45 31.52 -27.28
CA ALA A 538 12.65 32.92 -27.62
C ALA A 538 12.27 33.16 -29.09
N ALA A 539 11.71 34.33 -29.37
CA ALA A 539 11.55 34.88 -30.70
C ALA A 539 12.51 36.06 -30.86
N LEU A 540 13.32 36.03 -31.90
CA LEU A 540 14.24 37.09 -32.28
C LEU A 540 13.60 37.94 -33.36
N VAL A 541 13.57 39.25 -33.15
CA VAL A 541 12.90 40.18 -34.04
C VAL A 541 13.88 41.27 -34.47
N ASP A 542 13.98 41.48 -35.77
CA ASP A 542 14.56 42.69 -36.35
C ASP A 542 13.42 43.47 -36.99
N ARG A 543 13.15 44.68 -36.46
CA ARG A 543 12.02 45.52 -36.90
C ARG A 543 12.30 46.26 -38.20
N ARG A 544 13.53 46.23 -38.71
CA ARG A 544 13.90 46.88 -39.96
C ARG A 544 13.26 46.16 -41.15
N PRO A 545 12.99 46.84 -42.28
CA PRO A 545 12.52 46.19 -43.51
C PRO A 545 13.47 45.08 -43.99
N ALA A 546 12.92 44.02 -44.59
CA ALA A 546 13.68 42.83 -45.02
C ALA A 546 14.83 43.14 -46.00
N GLU A 547 14.71 44.19 -46.82
CA GLU A 547 15.78 44.64 -47.72
C GLU A 547 16.95 45.23 -46.94
N GLN A 548 16.68 46.03 -45.89
CA GLN A 548 17.72 46.60 -45.02
C GLN A 548 18.41 45.51 -44.21
N GLN A 549 17.66 44.50 -43.75
CA GLN A 549 18.26 43.35 -43.05
C GLN A 549 19.22 42.56 -43.95
N ARG A 550 18.95 42.48 -45.27
CA ARG A 550 19.83 41.81 -46.23
C ARG A 550 21.06 42.65 -46.57
N ALA A 551 20.89 43.96 -46.73
CA ALA A 551 22.00 44.88 -47.02
C ALA A 551 22.95 45.03 -45.82
N GLU A 552 22.39 45.11 -44.61
CA GLU A 552 23.12 45.29 -43.35
C GLU A 552 22.68 44.26 -42.30
N PRO A 553 23.11 42.99 -42.43
CA PRO A 553 22.64 41.90 -41.57
C PRO A 553 23.20 41.96 -40.15
N TYR A 554 24.34 42.63 -39.92
CA TYR A 554 25.03 42.66 -38.63
C TYR A 554 24.57 43.81 -37.72
N VAL A 555 23.26 43.93 -37.50
CA VAL A 555 22.67 44.89 -36.57
C VAL A 555 21.84 44.14 -35.54
N LEU A 556 21.94 44.56 -34.28
CA LEU A 556 21.29 43.87 -33.16
C LEU A 556 19.77 44.07 -33.18
N GLY A 557 19.04 42.95 -33.23
CA GLY A 557 17.60 42.90 -32.98
C GLY A 557 17.23 42.82 -31.50
N GLU A 558 15.97 42.46 -31.24
CA GLU A 558 15.38 42.24 -29.92
C GLU A 558 15.08 40.76 -29.65
N VAL A 559 15.05 40.38 -28.36
CA VAL A 559 14.66 39.05 -27.90
C VAL A 559 13.31 39.17 -27.20
N ILE A 560 12.32 38.41 -27.67
CA ILE A 560 11.00 38.25 -27.04
C ILE A 560 10.95 36.85 -26.43
N TRP A 561 10.87 36.77 -25.11
CA TRP A 561 10.72 35.48 -24.42
C TRP A 561 9.26 35.02 -24.52
N LEU A 562 9.07 33.79 -24.99
CA LEU A 562 7.73 33.20 -25.17
C LEU A 562 7.28 32.41 -23.93
N ASP A 563 8.23 32.01 -23.10
CA ASP A 563 8.00 31.33 -21.83
C ASP A 563 8.27 32.27 -20.67
N GLN A 564 7.43 32.23 -19.62
CA GLN A 564 7.74 32.93 -18.37
C GLN A 564 8.98 32.28 -17.74
N PRO A 565 9.88 33.05 -17.11
CA PRO A 565 10.96 32.47 -16.32
C PRO A 565 10.32 31.57 -15.28
N THR A 566 10.65 30.28 -15.30
CA THR A 566 10.43 29.42 -14.14
C THR A 566 11.24 30.04 -13.02
N GLU A 567 10.57 30.75 -12.11
CA GLU A 567 11.19 31.24 -10.89
C GLU A 567 11.87 30.02 -10.24
N ARG A 568 13.21 30.00 -10.27
CA ARG A 568 13.93 29.42 -9.14
C ARG A 568 13.38 30.19 -7.95
N SER A 569 12.67 29.49 -7.07
CA SER A 569 12.18 30.04 -5.82
C SER A 569 13.36 30.59 -5.03
N GLU A 570 13.68 31.86 -5.22
CA GLU A 570 14.36 32.63 -4.19
C GLU A 570 13.39 32.68 -2.99
N PRO A 571 13.89 32.50 -1.76
CA PRO A 571 13.05 32.63 -0.59
C PRO A 571 12.50 34.06 -0.59
N ARG A 572 11.17 34.19 -0.73
CA ARG A 572 10.50 35.48 -0.49
C ARG A 572 10.78 35.85 0.96
N ALA A 573 11.65 36.83 1.15
CA ALA A 573 11.81 37.51 2.42
C ALA A 573 10.59 38.42 2.63
N SER A 574 9.62 37.93 3.42
CA SER A 574 8.73 38.73 4.27
C SER A 574 7.91 37.81 5.15
#